data_AF-A0A9D3PJ81-F1
#
_entry.id   AF-A0A9D3PJ81-F1
#
_cell.length_a   1.000
_cell.length_b   1.000
_cell.length_c   1.000
_cell.angle_alpha   90.00
_cell.angle_beta   90.00
_cell.angle_gamma   90.00
#
_symmetry.space_group_name_H-M   'P 1'
#
loop_
_entity.id
_entity.type
_entity.pdbx_description
1 polymer ?
#
loop_
_entity_poly.entity_id
_entity_poly.type
_entity_poly.pdbx_seq_one_letter_code
_entity_poly.pdbx_strand_id
1 'polypeptide(L)'
;MSLQNDTMPASEKTQVPEVEESVKRNYTVKDNDRQRILRKSSTVFIEISLSFIKASEKSGKLRSQKAKAYIKEILHSIFFLGYISSPSIHPSDIMGENITLRLEKIYPDVFEGYRTKLPLRPPYSILLDVVVETKGSQRVPEILQELLKLNEAMTVPNDDGGKYENVFCFASTVGSQKLIGSMGTVPNVRL
;
A
#
# COMPACT_ATOMS: atom_id res chain seq x y z
N MET A 1 -5.92 -0.67 82.95
CA MET A 1 -4.82 -0.97 82.01
C MET A 1 -5.51 -1.29 80.68
N SER A 2 -5.89 -0.28 79.89
CA SER A 2 -5.07 0.51 78.94
C SER A 2 -4.54 -0.37 77.80
N LEU A 3 -5.22 -0.33 76.63
CA LEU A 3 -4.75 0.23 75.33
C LEU A 3 -3.81 -0.77 74.60
N GLN A 4 -3.87 -1.02 73.29
CA GLN A 4 -4.17 -0.18 72.15
C GLN A 4 -4.79 -1.01 70.99
N ASN A 5 -5.70 -0.37 70.24
CA ASN A 5 -5.98 -0.68 68.83
C ASN A 5 -4.75 -0.32 67.98
N ASP A 6 -4.43 -1.11 66.94
CA ASP A 6 -3.75 -0.58 65.76
C ASP A 6 -4.01 -1.43 64.49
N THR A 7 -4.93 -0.90 63.68
CA THR A 7 -4.72 -0.51 62.27
C THR A 7 -3.98 -1.47 61.33
N MET A 8 -4.76 -2.07 60.41
CA MET A 8 -4.26 -2.52 59.10
C MET A 8 -3.81 -1.32 58.25
N PRO A 9 -2.79 -1.47 57.39
CA PRO A 9 -2.76 -0.76 56.13
C PRO A 9 -3.17 -1.69 54.98
N ALA A 10 -4.18 -1.22 54.25
CA ALA A 10 -4.55 -1.72 52.93
C ALA A 10 -3.54 -1.28 51.86
N SER A 11 -3.46 -2.08 50.80
CA SER A 11 -3.22 -1.65 49.42
C SER A 11 -1.82 -1.17 49.05
N GLU A 12 -0.97 -2.10 48.62
CA GLU A 12 0.05 -1.81 47.60
C GLU A 12 -0.53 -2.14 46.22
N LYS A 13 -1.29 -1.19 45.66
CA LYS A 13 -1.62 -1.18 44.23
C LYS A 13 -0.33 -0.83 43.49
N THR A 14 0.28 -1.83 42.86
CA THR A 14 1.32 -1.60 41.86
C THR A 14 0.72 -0.69 40.78
N GLN A 15 1.19 0.56 40.71
CA GLN A 15 0.90 1.48 39.62
C GLN A 15 1.65 0.98 38.38
N VAL A 16 0.98 0.19 37.54
CA VAL A 16 1.40 -0.11 36.16
C VAL A 16 0.36 0.31 35.08
N PRO A 17 -0.31 1.48 35.14
CA PRO A 17 -1.17 1.89 34.01
C PRO A 17 -0.45 2.76 32.95
N GLU A 18 0.55 3.57 33.31
CA GLU A 18 1.03 4.65 32.43
C GLU A 18 1.94 4.19 31.27
N VAL A 19 2.71 3.12 31.48
CA VAL A 19 3.58 2.53 30.44
C VAL A 19 2.76 1.75 29.42
N GLU A 20 1.73 1.03 29.85
CA GLU A 20 0.90 0.24 28.93
C GLU A 20 0.04 1.14 28.02
N GLU A 21 -0.45 2.26 28.55
CA GLU A 21 -1.32 3.19 27.84
C GLU A 21 -0.56 4.08 26.84
N SER A 22 0.67 4.48 27.16
CA SER A 22 1.56 5.21 26.23
C SER A 22 2.07 4.30 25.10
N VAL A 23 2.36 3.04 25.40
CA VAL A 23 2.71 2.02 24.41
C VAL A 23 1.53 1.71 23.48
N LYS A 24 0.32 1.47 24.02
CA LYS A 24 -0.91 1.27 23.23
C LYS A 24 -1.24 2.47 22.34
N ARG A 25 -1.09 3.71 22.84
CA ARG A 25 -1.27 4.94 22.05
C ARG A 25 -0.27 5.03 20.89
N ASN A 26 1.01 4.75 21.13
CA ASN A 26 2.04 4.78 20.08
C ASN A 26 1.84 3.71 19.00
N TYR A 27 1.37 2.51 19.36
CA TYR A 27 0.99 1.48 18.38
C TYR A 27 -0.22 1.89 17.54
N THR A 28 -1.26 2.43 18.17
CA THR A 28 -2.50 2.85 17.50
C THR A 28 -2.26 3.97 16.47
N VAL A 29 -1.41 4.94 16.79
CA VAL A 29 -1.07 6.05 15.86
C VAL A 29 -0.31 5.51 14.63
N LYS A 30 0.66 4.61 14.83
CA LYS A 30 1.43 4.01 13.73
C LYS A 30 0.58 3.14 12.80
N ASP A 31 -0.39 2.40 13.34
CA ASP A 31 -1.31 1.57 12.54
C ASP A 31 -2.30 2.42 11.74
N ASN A 32 -2.74 3.55 12.27
CA ASN A 32 -3.59 4.50 11.53
C ASN A 32 -2.83 5.16 10.37
N ASP A 33 -1.56 5.51 10.55
CA ASP A 33 -0.72 6.04 9.47
C ASP A 33 -0.48 5.00 8.37
N ARG A 34 -0.16 3.75 8.75
CA ARG A 34 0.02 2.65 7.80
C ARG A 34 -1.24 2.36 6.99
N GLN A 35 -2.40 2.36 7.63
CA GLN A 35 -3.67 2.22 6.92
C GLN A 35 -3.93 3.39 5.98
N ARG A 36 -3.71 4.64 6.44
CA ARG A 36 -3.89 5.82 5.59
C ARG A 36 -3.02 5.72 4.35
N ILE A 37 -1.76 5.32 4.52
CA ILE A 37 -0.79 5.10 3.45
C ILE A 37 -1.26 4.00 2.49
N LEU A 38 -1.68 2.84 3.02
CA LEU A 38 -2.15 1.72 2.20
C LEU A 38 -3.43 2.05 1.44
N ARG A 39 -4.40 2.72 2.07
CA ARG A 39 -5.64 3.19 1.42
C ARG A 39 -5.30 4.14 0.28
N LYS A 40 -4.59 5.23 0.55
CA LYS A 40 -4.21 6.22 -0.48
C LYS A 40 -3.40 5.57 -1.62
N SER A 41 -2.45 4.70 -1.29
CA SER A 41 -1.67 3.97 -2.30
C SER A 41 -2.54 3.05 -3.16
N SER A 42 -3.51 2.37 -2.56
CA SER A 42 -4.46 1.48 -3.25
C SER A 42 -5.34 2.26 -4.20
N THR A 43 -5.90 3.39 -3.75
CA THR A 43 -6.71 4.27 -4.59
C THR A 43 -5.93 4.72 -5.82
N VAL A 44 -4.75 5.32 -5.62
CA VAL A 44 -3.91 5.85 -6.69
C VAL A 44 -3.48 4.72 -7.65
N PHE A 45 -3.05 3.58 -7.12
CA PHE A 45 -2.61 2.47 -7.96
C PHE A 45 -3.74 1.94 -8.86
N ILE A 46 -4.93 1.75 -8.29
CA ILE A 46 -6.10 1.29 -9.05
C ILE A 46 -6.47 2.31 -10.12
N GLU A 47 -6.57 3.59 -9.77
CA GLU A 47 -6.98 4.64 -10.70
C GLU A 47 -6.04 4.74 -11.91
N ILE A 48 -4.73 4.83 -11.65
CA ILE A 48 -3.73 4.97 -12.71
C ILE A 48 -3.66 3.70 -13.55
N SER A 49 -3.67 2.51 -12.93
CA SER A 49 -3.59 1.23 -13.65
C SER A 49 -4.82 1.00 -14.53
N LEU A 50 -6.03 1.21 -14.01
CA LEU A 50 -7.27 1.06 -14.79
C LEU A 50 -7.34 2.08 -15.91
N SER A 51 -6.89 3.31 -15.69
CA SER A 51 -6.81 4.35 -16.73
C SER A 51 -5.87 3.92 -17.85
N PHE A 52 -4.67 3.45 -17.52
CA PHE A 52 -3.69 2.94 -18.49
C PHE A 52 -4.21 1.74 -19.28
N ILE A 53 -4.83 0.77 -18.62
CA ILE A 53 -5.42 -0.41 -19.26
C ILE A 53 -6.53 0.00 -20.23
N LYS A 54 -7.45 0.87 -19.81
CA LYS A 54 -8.56 1.35 -20.65
C LYS A 54 -8.06 2.16 -21.85
N ALA A 55 -7.04 2.99 -21.67
CA ALA A 55 -6.42 3.73 -22.77
C ALA A 55 -5.73 2.79 -23.77
N SER A 56 -5.07 1.74 -23.27
CA SER A 56 -4.44 0.71 -24.09
C SER A 56 -5.46 -0.13 -24.87
N GLU A 57 -6.59 -0.45 -24.24
CA GLU A 57 -7.72 -1.11 -24.91
C GLU A 57 -8.32 -0.22 -26.00
N LYS A 58 -8.62 1.04 -25.70
CA LYS A 58 -9.19 1.99 -26.65
C LYS A 58 -8.29 2.26 -27.85
N SER A 59 -6.98 2.24 -27.66
CA SER A 59 -5.99 2.41 -28.73
C SER A 59 -5.69 1.13 -29.52
N GLY A 60 -6.35 0.01 -29.21
CA GLY A 60 -6.18 -1.27 -29.90
C GLY A 60 -4.88 -2.01 -29.54
N LYS A 61 -4.11 -1.52 -28.58
CA LYS A 61 -2.86 -2.14 -28.11
C LYS A 61 -3.09 -3.31 -27.15
N LEU A 62 -4.29 -3.40 -26.59
CA LEU A 62 -4.69 -4.45 -25.66
C LEU A 62 -6.08 -4.98 -26.02
N ARG A 63 -6.22 -6.30 -26.14
CA ARG A 63 -7.52 -6.92 -26.42
C ARG A 63 -8.45 -6.76 -25.22
N SER A 64 -9.74 -6.50 -25.47
CA SER A 64 -10.75 -6.30 -24.41
C SER A 64 -10.81 -7.43 -23.39
N GLN A 65 -10.71 -8.68 -23.82
CA GLN A 65 -10.70 -9.82 -22.90
C GLN A 65 -9.49 -9.81 -21.96
N LYS A 66 -8.29 -9.48 -22.48
CA LYS A 66 -7.08 -9.35 -21.67
C LYS A 66 -7.14 -8.13 -20.74
N ALA A 67 -7.63 -6.99 -21.24
CA ALA A 67 -7.86 -5.79 -20.43
C ALA A 67 -8.76 -6.10 -19.22
N LYS A 68 -9.89 -6.79 -19.46
CA LYS A 68 -10.82 -7.23 -18.42
C LYS A 68 -10.15 -8.16 -17.40
N ALA A 69 -9.33 -9.12 -17.86
CA ALA A 69 -8.61 -10.04 -16.99
C ALA A 69 -7.59 -9.30 -16.08
N TYR A 70 -6.78 -8.40 -16.66
CA TYR A 70 -5.82 -7.62 -15.89
C TYR A 70 -6.47 -6.73 -14.84
N ILE A 71 -7.58 -6.06 -15.18
CA ILE A 71 -8.33 -5.25 -14.20
C ILE A 71 -8.80 -6.13 -13.04
N LYS A 72 -9.35 -7.32 -13.32
CA LYS A 72 -9.80 -8.24 -12.27
C LYS A 72 -8.66 -8.68 -11.36
N GLU A 73 -7.52 -9.05 -11.93
CA GLU A 73 -6.35 -9.47 -11.15
C GLU A 73 -5.82 -8.34 -10.27
N ILE A 74 -5.72 -7.10 -10.79
CA ILE A 74 -5.27 -5.94 -10.01
C ILE A 74 -6.22 -5.67 -8.84
N LEU A 75 -7.53 -5.60 -9.12
CA LEU A 75 -8.54 -5.36 -8.09
C LEU A 75 -8.51 -6.45 -7.02
N HIS A 76 -8.49 -7.72 -7.44
CA HIS A 76 -8.45 -8.86 -6.54
C HIS A 76 -7.20 -8.83 -5.65
N SER A 77 -6.02 -8.58 -6.24
CA SER A 77 -4.78 -8.54 -5.48
C SER A 77 -4.76 -7.39 -4.47
N ILE A 78 -5.26 -6.21 -4.82
CA ILE A 78 -5.26 -5.06 -3.91
C ILE A 78 -6.29 -5.25 -2.80
N PHE A 79 -7.49 -5.73 -3.12
CA PHE A 79 -8.52 -6.00 -2.12
C PHE A 79 -8.10 -7.11 -1.15
N PHE A 80 -7.46 -8.17 -1.65
CA PHE A 80 -6.92 -9.22 -0.80
C PHE A 80 -5.87 -8.65 0.16
N LEU A 81 -4.94 -7.82 -0.33
CA LEU A 81 -3.91 -7.18 0.50
C LEU A 81 -4.52 -6.24 1.55
N GLY A 82 -5.58 -5.49 1.20
CA GLY A 82 -6.34 -4.69 2.16
C GLY A 82 -7.08 -5.54 3.19
N TYR A 83 -7.62 -6.70 2.80
CA TYR A 83 -8.32 -7.58 3.72
C TYR A 83 -7.40 -8.20 4.79
N ILE A 84 -6.20 -8.63 4.39
CA ILE A 84 -5.24 -9.22 5.32
C ILE A 84 -4.46 -8.19 6.13
N SER A 85 -4.61 -6.89 5.85
CA SER A 85 -3.96 -5.85 6.66
C SER A 85 -4.59 -5.79 8.05
N SER A 86 -3.83 -5.34 9.04
CA SER A 86 -4.34 -5.10 10.38
C SER A 86 -4.37 -3.60 10.66
N PRO A 87 -5.56 -3.01 10.89
CA PRO A 87 -6.89 -3.59 10.67
C PRO A 87 -7.22 -3.75 9.17
N SER A 88 -8.24 -4.58 8.90
CA SER A 88 -8.69 -4.89 7.54
C SER A 88 -9.29 -3.65 6.87
N ILE A 89 -8.98 -3.47 5.59
CA ILE A 89 -9.48 -2.39 4.74
C ILE A 89 -10.45 -2.99 3.71
N HIS A 90 -11.66 -2.46 3.64
CA HIS A 90 -12.66 -2.91 2.67
C HIS A 90 -12.52 -2.18 1.32
N PRO A 91 -13.01 -2.76 0.21
CA PRO A 91 -12.99 -2.08 -1.09
C PRO A 91 -13.62 -0.68 -1.07
N SER A 92 -14.70 -0.50 -0.30
CA SER A 92 -15.38 0.80 -0.10
C SER A 92 -14.50 1.83 0.60
N ASP A 93 -13.58 1.41 1.47
CA ASP A 93 -12.60 2.30 2.11
C ASP A 93 -11.54 2.82 1.12
N ILE A 94 -11.33 2.11 0.00
CA ILE A 94 -10.30 2.44 -1.00
C ILE A 94 -10.88 3.33 -2.09
N MET A 95 -12.07 3.02 -2.60
CA MET A 95 -12.64 3.71 -3.77
C MET A 95 -13.95 4.46 -3.49
N GLY A 96 -14.44 4.42 -2.24
CA GLY A 96 -15.77 4.93 -1.90
C GLY A 96 -16.89 4.01 -2.38
N GLU A 97 -18.06 4.15 -1.76
CA GLU A 97 -19.21 3.25 -1.97
C GLU A 97 -19.71 3.27 -3.41
N ASN A 98 -19.86 4.46 -4.01
CA ASN A 98 -20.42 4.60 -5.36
C ASN A 98 -19.58 3.89 -6.43
N ILE A 99 -18.24 4.00 -6.35
CA ILE A 99 -17.34 3.34 -7.30
C ILE A 99 -17.31 1.83 -7.03
N THR A 100 -17.30 1.44 -5.75
CA THR A 100 -17.34 0.04 -5.32
C THR A 100 -18.55 -0.68 -5.88
N LEU A 101 -19.75 -0.13 -5.70
CA LEU A 101 -21.00 -0.70 -6.23
C LEU A 101 -21.01 -0.83 -7.76
N ARG A 102 -20.36 0.10 -8.47
CA ARG A 102 -20.23 0.02 -9.94
C ARG A 102 -19.28 -1.10 -10.34
N LEU A 103 -18.13 -1.21 -9.69
CA LEU A 103 -17.16 -2.25 -9.98
C LEU A 103 -17.68 -3.64 -9.61
N GLU A 104 -18.44 -3.77 -8.53
CA GLU A 104 -19.08 -5.02 -8.13
C GLU A 104 -20.07 -5.53 -9.18
N LYS A 105 -20.84 -4.63 -9.81
CA LYS A 105 -21.70 -5.00 -10.95
C LYS A 105 -20.92 -5.49 -12.17
N ILE A 106 -19.70 -4.99 -12.39
CA ILE A 106 -18.88 -5.32 -13.58
C ILE A 106 -18.03 -6.57 -13.33
N TYR A 107 -17.56 -6.75 -12.09
CA TYR A 107 -16.59 -7.75 -11.65
C TYR A 107 -17.04 -8.48 -10.37
N PRO A 108 -18.25 -9.05 -10.32
CA PRO A 108 -18.81 -9.60 -9.08
C PRO A 108 -17.91 -10.67 -8.46
N ASP A 109 -17.26 -11.47 -9.30
CA ASP A 109 -16.39 -12.56 -8.86
C ASP A 109 -15.13 -12.10 -8.11
N VAL A 110 -14.67 -10.86 -8.35
CA VAL A 110 -13.58 -10.24 -7.59
C VAL A 110 -14.03 -9.93 -6.16
N PHE A 111 -15.24 -9.38 -6.01
CA PHE A 111 -15.81 -9.00 -4.71
C PHE A 111 -16.24 -10.21 -3.87
N GLU A 112 -16.64 -11.29 -4.52
CA GLU A 112 -16.89 -12.57 -3.86
C GLU A 112 -15.58 -13.25 -3.42
N GLY A 113 -14.53 -13.18 -4.27
CA GLY A 113 -13.32 -13.96 -4.12
C GLY A 113 -12.22 -13.35 -3.25
N TYR A 114 -12.14 -12.01 -3.12
CA TYR A 114 -10.94 -11.37 -2.55
C TYR A 114 -10.62 -11.72 -1.10
N ARG A 115 -11.57 -12.31 -0.36
CA ARG A 115 -11.37 -12.74 1.04
C ARG A 115 -10.93 -14.20 1.17
N THR A 116 -11.20 -15.01 0.15
CA THR A 116 -11.08 -16.48 0.21
C THR A 116 -10.06 -17.03 -0.78
N LYS A 117 -9.79 -16.32 -1.88
CA LYS A 117 -8.87 -16.75 -2.92
C LYS A 117 -7.59 -15.93 -2.85
N LEU A 118 -6.46 -16.61 -2.75
CA LEU A 118 -5.15 -15.97 -2.84
C LEU A 118 -4.93 -15.37 -4.24
N PRO A 119 -4.43 -14.13 -4.35
CA PRO A 119 -3.98 -13.60 -5.63
C PRO A 119 -2.80 -14.41 -6.14
N LEU A 120 -2.76 -14.65 -7.45
CA LEU A 120 -1.70 -15.41 -8.10
C LEU A 120 -0.35 -14.66 -8.11
N ARG A 121 -0.39 -13.34 -8.05
CA ARG A 121 0.75 -12.44 -8.21
C ARG A 121 0.44 -11.06 -7.64
N PRO A 122 1.47 -10.28 -7.26
CA PRO A 122 1.27 -8.95 -6.69
C PRO A 122 0.80 -7.93 -7.74
N PRO A 123 0.21 -6.79 -7.31
CA PRO A 123 -0.39 -5.79 -8.20
C PRO A 123 0.60 -5.26 -9.26
N TYR A 124 1.85 -5.04 -8.86
CA TYR A 124 2.87 -4.48 -9.74
C TYR A 124 3.32 -5.45 -10.85
N SER A 125 3.43 -6.75 -10.54
CA SER A 125 3.70 -7.76 -11.56
C SER A 125 2.59 -7.84 -12.60
N ILE A 126 1.35 -7.61 -12.19
CA ILE A 126 0.22 -7.52 -13.13
C ILE A 126 0.36 -6.30 -14.03
N LEU A 127 0.66 -5.12 -13.46
CA LEU A 127 0.90 -3.90 -14.23
C LEU A 127 2.06 -4.05 -15.22
N LEU A 128 3.16 -4.68 -14.80
CA LEU A 128 4.31 -4.95 -15.66
C LEU A 128 3.90 -5.74 -16.90
N ASP A 129 3.12 -6.80 -16.74
CA ASP A 129 2.64 -7.60 -17.87
C ASP A 129 1.73 -6.80 -18.81
N VAL A 130 0.91 -5.89 -18.27
CA VAL A 130 0.12 -4.96 -19.10
C VAL A 130 1.07 -4.07 -19.94
N VAL A 131 2.11 -3.51 -19.34
CA VAL A 131 3.08 -2.66 -20.07
C VAL A 131 3.83 -3.47 -21.13
N VAL A 132 4.31 -4.66 -20.79
CA VAL A 132 5.01 -5.55 -21.73
C VAL A 132 4.11 -5.94 -22.91
N GLU A 133 2.84 -6.28 -22.65
CA GLU A 133 1.87 -6.61 -23.70
C GLU A 133 1.60 -5.41 -24.62
N THR A 134 1.47 -4.21 -24.05
CA THR A 134 1.10 -2.99 -24.80
C THR A 134 2.25 -2.37 -25.60
N LYS A 135 3.49 -2.55 -25.15
CA LYS A 135 4.70 -2.06 -25.83
C LYS A 135 5.37 -3.12 -26.71
N GLY A 136 5.17 -4.39 -26.39
CA GLY A 136 5.87 -5.52 -26.99
C GLY A 136 7.16 -5.84 -26.23
N SER A 137 7.38 -7.13 -25.96
CA SER A 137 8.46 -7.63 -25.09
C SER A 137 9.89 -7.31 -25.56
N GLN A 138 10.08 -7.02 -26.85
CA GLN A 138 11.38 -6.68 -27.41
C GLN A 138 11.79 -5.22 -27.20
N ARG A 139 10.88 -4.38 -26.70
CA ARG A 139 11.09 -2.93 -26.58
C ARG A 139 11.43 -2.51 -25.16
N VAL A 140 12.48 -3.11 -24.60
CA VAL A 140 12.90 -2.90 -23.20
C VAL A 140 13.03 -1.41 -22.83
N PRO A 141 13.64 -0.53 -23.64
CA PRO A 141 13.71 0.90 -23.30
C PRO A 141 12.33 1.57 -23.19
N GLU A 142 11.39 1.23 -24.08
CA GLU A 142 10.03 1.77 -24.06
C GLU A 142 9.22 1.24 -22.87
N ILE A 143 9.44 -0.03 -22.50
CA ILE A 143 8.84 -0.64 -21.30
C ILE A 143 9.33 0.10 -20.05
N LEU A 144 10.65 0.26 -19.89
CA LEU A 144 11.23 0.95 -18.74
C LEU A 144 10.77 2.40 -18.64
N GLN A 145 10.72 3.11 -19.77
CA GLN A 145 10.24 4.49 -19.79
C GLN A 145 8.75 4.59 -19.41
N GLU A 146 7.92 3.66 -19.85
CA GLU A 146 6.50 3.64 -19.48
C GLU A 146 6.31 3.30 -17.99
N LEU A 147 7.05 2.33 -17.47
CA LEU A 147 7.02 1.98 -16.04
C LEU A 147 7.47 3.16 -15.17
N LEU A 148 8.50 3.89 -15.60
CA LEU A 148 8.95 5.09 -14.89
C LEU A 148 7.83 6.14 -14.84
N LYS A 149 7.19 6.43 -15.98
CA LYS A 149 6.05 7.36 -16.04
C LYS A 149 4.89 6.92 -15.15
N LEU A 150 4.56 5.63 -15.15
CA LEU A 150 3.52 5.08 -14.30
C LEU A 150 3.89 5.19 -12.82
N ASN A 151 5.13 4.90 -12.45
CA ASN A 151 5.60 5.05 -11.07
C ASN A 151 5.53 6.51 -10.59
N GLU A 152 5.95 7.46 -11.43
CA GLU A 152 5.83 8.89 -11.15
C GLU A 152 4.37 9.32 -10.99
N ALA A 153 3.47 8.83 -11.85
CA ALA A 153 2.04 9.09 -11.77
C ALA A 153 1.37 8.43 -10.55
N MET A 154 1.94 7.32 -10.06
CA MET A 154 1.44 6.59 -8.89
C MET A 154 1.96 7.14 -7.56
N THR A 155 2.80 8.18 -7.58
CA THR A 155 3.22 8.87 -6.34
C THR A 155 2.01 9.36 -5.55
N VAL A 156 2.05 9.15 -4.24
CA VAL A 156 0.91 9.39 -3.38
C VAL A 156 1.07 10.76 -2.72
N PRO A 157 0.06 11.65 -2.84
CA PRO A 157 0.13 12.96 -2.21
C PRO A 157 0.04 12.84 -0.70
N ASN A 158 0.90 13.59 -0.02
CA ASN A 158 0.88 13.75 1.43
C ASN A 158 0.09 14.99 1.82
N ASP A 159 -0.39 15.02 3.06
CA ASP A 159 -1.25 16.08 3.58
C ASP A 159 -0.47 17.40 3.81
N ASP A 160 0.86 17.33 3.85
CA ASP A 160 1.80 18.45 3.94
C ASP A 160 2.24 19.02 2.56
N GLY A 161 1.64 18.53 1.47
CA GLY A 161 2.02 18.91 0.10
C GLY A 161 3.22 18.14 -0.47
N GLY A 162 3.84 17.26 0.31
CA GLY A 162 4.85 16.32 -0.17
C GLY A 162 4.26 15.17 -0.99
N LYS A 163 5.13 14.31 -1.54
CA LYS A 163 4.74 13.06 -2.19
C LYS A 163 5.61 11.92 -1.68
N TYR A 164 5.02 10.75 -1.50
CA TYR A 164 5.77 9.53 -1.21
C TYR A 164 5.48 8.46 -2.26
N GLU A 165 6.35 7.47 -2.33
CA GLU A 165 6.24 6.39 -3.31
C GLU A 165 5.07 5.46 -2.98
N ASN A 166 4.42 4.94 -4.03
CA ASN A 166 3.34 3.97 -3.85
C ASN A 166 3.88 2.67 -3.25
N VAL A 167 3.22 2.14 -2.20
CA VAL A 167 3.67 0.91 -1.53
C VAL A 167 3.73 -0.31 -2.46
N PHE A 168 2.91 -0.35 -3.50
CA PHE A 168 2.91 -1.44 -4.49
C PHE A 168 4.04 -1.30 -5.52
N CYS A 169 4.45 -0.06 -5.81
CA CYS A 169 5.62 0.20 -6.67
C CYS A 169 6.92 -0.03 -5.90
N PHE A 170 7.03 0.46 -4.65
CA PHE A 170 8.25 0.39 -3.85
C PHE A 170 8.71 -1.03 -3.54
N ALA A 171 7.79 -1.93 -3.17
CA ALA A 171 8.10 -3.33 -2.92
C ALA A 171 8.70 -4.04 -4.16
N SER A 172 8.53 -3.45 -5.34
CA SER A 172 8.98 -3.97 -6.63
C SER A 172 10.13 -3.16 -7.25
N THR A 173 10.51 -2.03 -6.65
CA THR A 173 11.68 -1.25 -7.08
C THR A 173 12.93 -2.03 -6.69
N VAL A 174 13.57 -2.68 -7.67
CA VAL A 174 14.97 -3.09 -7.53
C VAL A 174 15.77 -1.82 -7.28
N GLY A 175 16.27 -1.66 -6.06
CA GLY A 175 17.03 -0.49 -5.67
C GLY A 175 18.16 -0.24 -6.65
N SER A 176 17.99 0.75 -7.53
CA SER A 176 19.11 1.53 -8.02
C SER A 176 19.52 2.40 -6.85
N GLN A 177 20.19 1.78 -5.87
CA GLN A 177 20.81 2.45 -4.76
C GLN A 177 21.94 3.27 -5.35
N LYS A 178 21.59 4.45 -5.84
CA LYS A 178 22.54 5.47 -6.22
C LYS A 178 23.25 5.81 -4.92
N LEU A 179 24.51 5.38 -4.83
CA LEU A 179 25.50 5.87 -3.89
C LEU A 179 25.48 7.41 -3.94
N ILE A 180 24.62 8.02 -3.14
CA ILE A 180 24.83 9.37 -2.64
C ILE A 180 25.33 9.17 -1.22
N GLY A 181 26.49 8.49 -1.15
CA GLY A 181 27.33 8.52 0.03
C GLY A 181 27.85 9.93 0.17
N SER A 182 27.29 10.65 1.13
CA SER A 182 27.97 11.63 1.97
C SER A 182 29.50 11.56 1.82
N MET A 183 30.10 12.46 1.05
CA MET A 183 31.49 12.85 1.25
C MET A 183 31.51 13.83 2.43
N GLY A 184 31.37 13.26 3.62
CA GLY A 184 31.86 13.89 4.85
C GLY A 184 33.37 13.94 4.80
N THR A 185 33.90 15.13 5.02
CA THR A 185 35.32 15.45 5.13
C THR A 185 36.04 14.53 6.13
N VAL A 186 37.15 13.93 5.70
CA VAL A 186 38.05 13.12 6.53
C VAL A 186 38.88 14.05 7.43
N PRO A 187 38.95 13.85 8.76
CA PRO A 187 39.88 14.58 9.59
C PRO A 187 41.31 14.05 9.40
N ASN A 188 42.21 15.00 9.17
CA ASN A 188 43.64 14.83 8.96
C ASN A 188 44.30 14.36 10.27
N VAL A 189 44.88 13.15 10.28
CA VAL A 189 45.79 12.71 11.34
C VAL A 189 47.22 12.81 10.80
N ARG A 190 47.94 13.79 11.33
CA ARG A 190 49.39 13.97 11.14
C ARG A 190 50.16 12.80 11.77
N LEU A 191 51.13 12.28 11.02
CA LEU A 191 52.38 11.75 11.58
C LEU A 191 53.42 12.86 11.52
#